data_AF-A0A1H3YRB1-F1
#
_entry.id   AF-A0A1H3YRB1-F1
#
_cell.length_a   1.000
_cell.length_b   1.000
_cell.length_c   1.000
_cell.angle_alpha   90.00
_cell.angle_beta   90.00
_cell.angle_gamma   90.00
#
_symmetry.space_group_name_H-M   'P 1'
#
loop_
_entity.id
_entity.type
_entity.pdbx_description
1 polymer ?
#
loop_
_entity_poly.entity_id
_entity_poly.type
_entity_poly.pdbx_seq_one_letter_code
_entity_poly.pdbx_strand_id
1 'polypeptide(L)' 'MHELTLEELTALLNVFNRAGASQDAVEADLLSRIKTQHAEKEELASMDFDDCLGGACKL' A
#
# COMPACT_ATOMS: atom_id res chain seq x y z
N MET A 1 17.86 -1.16 0.37
CA MET A 1 16.70 -0.35 0.79
C MET A 1 15.74 -1.31 1.45
N HIS A 2 15.30 -1.05 2.69
CA HIS A 2 14.31 -1.90 3.34
C HIS A 2 12.95 -1.58 2.75
N GLU A 3 12.26 -2.57 2.19
CA GLU A 3 10.86 -2.42 1.81
C GLU A 3 9.97 -2.51 3.04
N LEU A 4 9.02 -1.58 3.16
CA LEU A 4 8.02 -1.60 4.21
C LEU A 4 7.02 -2.73 3.94
N THR A 5 6.62 -3.41 5.01
CA THR A 5 5.51 -4.37 5.00
C THR A 5 4.15 -3.66 4.96
N LEU A 6 3.09 -4.40 4.63
CA LEU A 6 1.72 -3.86 4.62
C LEU A 6 1.29 -3.37 6.01
N GLU A 7 1.70 -4.07 7.07
CA GLU A 7 1.42 -3.68 8.47
C GLU A 7 2.12 -2.36 8.83
N GLU A 8 3.38 -2.20 8.45
CA GLU A 8 4.13 -0.96 8.68
C GLU A 8 3.54 0.22 7.90
N LEU A 9 3.16 0.02 6.64
CA LEU A 9 2.47 1.04 5.85
C LEU A 9 1.13 1.44 6.48
N THR A 10 0.37 0.46 6.95
CA THR A 10 -0.90 0.69 7.68
C THR A 10 -0.66 1.49 8.97
N ALA A 11 0.39 1.15 9.73
CA ALA A 11 0.76 1.89 10.94
C ALA A 11 1.12 3.35 10.62
N LEU A 12 1.86 3.61 9.54
CA LEU A 12 2.22 4.96 9.11
C LEU A 12 0.99 5.77 8.69
N LEU A 13 0.09 5.19 7.88
CA LEU A 13 -1.18 5.84 7.51
C LEU A 13 -2.00 6.23 8.75
N ASN A 14 -2.06 5.36 9.75
CA ASN A 14 -2.74 5.64 11.02
C ASN A 14 -2.06 6.77 11.81
N VAL A 15 -0.73 6.89 11.76
CA VAL A 15 0.00 8.02 12.37
C VAL A 15 -0.38 9.34 11.69
N PHE A 16 -0.36 9.40 10.36
CA PHE A 16 -0.78 10.61 9.62
C PHE A 16 -2.24 10.97 9.91
N ASN A 17 -3.14 9.98 9.94
CA ASN A 17 -4.55 10.23 10.23
C ASN A 17 -4.75 10.80 11.64
N ARG A 18 -4.01 10.31 12.65
CA ARG A 18 -4.04 10.85 14.02
C ARG A 18 -3.40 12.23 14.14
N ALA A 19 -2.38 12.52 13.34
CA ALA A 19 -1.75 13.84 13.30
C ALA A 19 -2.66 14.89 12.64
N GLY A 20 -3.62 14.47 11.80
CA GLY A 20 -4.55 15.35 11.10
C GLY A 20 -4.06 15.74 9.71
N ALA A 21 -4.71 16.73 9.09
CA ALA A 21 -4.30 17.21 7.77
C ALA A 21 -2.91 17.86 7.86
N SER A 22 -1.94 17.29 7.15
CA SER A 22 -0.59 17.84 7.08
C SER A 22 -0.61 19.22 6.41
N GLN A 23 0.07 20.18 7.03
CA GLN A 23 0.25 21.54 6.51
C GLN A 23 1.60 21.71 5.78
N ASP A 24 2.47 20.71 5.85
CA ASP A 24 3.81 20.75 5.25
C ASP A 24 3.84 19.98 3.92
N ALA A 25 4.54 20.54 2.93
CA ALA A 25 4.60 19.98 1.58
C ALA A 25 5.34 18.63 1.54
N VAL A 26 6.34 18.43 2.40
CA VAL A 26 7.12 17.18 2.45
C VAL A 26 6.29 16.07 3.07
N GLU A 27 5.59 16.37 4.15
CA GLU A 27 4.67 15.43 4.79
C GLU A 27 3.51 15.03 3.87
N ALA A 28 2.97 15.97 3.09
CA ALA A 28 1.93 15.70 2.10
C ALA A 28 2.43 14.79 0.97
N ASP A 29 3.63 15.04 0.43
CA ASP A 29 4.27 14.17 -0.55
C ASP A 29 4.51 12.76 0.01
N LEU A 30 5.04 12.69 1.23
CA LEU A 30 5.31 11.43 1.91
C LEU A 30 4.02 10.62 2.12
N LEU A 31 2.94 11.26 2.57
CA LEU A 31 1.63 10.61 2.72
C LEU A 31 1.11 10.09 1.38
N SER A 32 1.28 10.85 0.29
CA SER A 32 0.89 10.40 -1.07
C SER A 32 1.62 9.13 -1.45
N ARG A 33 2.94 9.09 -1.27
CA ARG A 33 3.78 7.93 -1.61
C ARG A 33 3.46 6.70 -0.77
N ILE A 34 3.20 6.88 0.53
CA ILE A 34 2.80 5.78 1.43
C ILE A 34 1.45 5.20 0.99
N LYS A 35 0.48 6.03 0.61
CA LYS A 35 -0.82 5.57 0.09
C LYS A 35 -0.67 4.74 -1.19
N THR A 36 0.17 5.19 -2.13
CA THR A 36 0.44 4.42 -3.35
C THR A 36 1.05 3.06 -3.03
N GLN A 37 2.10 3.00 -2.20
CA GLN A 37 2.74 1.73 -1.85
C GLN A 37 1.82 0.80 -1.07
N HIS A 38 0.97 1.36 -0.20
CA HIS A 38 -0.02 0.59 0.55
C HIS A 38 -1.03 -0.06 -0.40
N ALA A 39 -1.60 0.72 -1.34
CA ALA A 39 -2.55 0.20 -2.33
C ALA A 39 -1.91 -0.89 -3.21
N GLU A 40 -0.70 -0.68 -3.72
CA GLU A 40 0.01 -1.69 -4.53
C GLU A 40 0.22 -3.01 -3.77
N LYS A 41 0.58 -2.94 -2.49
CA LYS A 41 0.76 -4.14 -1.66
C LYS A 41 -0.56 -4.76 -1.21
N GLU A 42 -1.60 -3.98 -1.01
CA GLU A 42 -2.94 -4.47 -0.72
C GLU A 42 -3.51 -5.23 -1.92
N GLU A 43 -3.36 -4.69 -3.13
CA GLU A 43 -3.71 -5.39 -4.38
C GLU A 43 -2.90 -6.68 -4.55
N LEU A 44 -1.59 -6.64 -4.31
CA LEU A 44 -0.76 -7.85 -4.40
C LEU A 44 -1.14 -8.90 -3.33
N ALA A 45 -1.53 -8.46 -2.14
CA ALA A 45 -1.98 -9.34 -1.06
C ALA A 45 -3.40 -9.88 -1.29
N SER A 46 -4.24 -9.16 -2.04
CA SER A 46 -5.61 -9.54 -2.41
C SER A 46 -5.69 -10.30 -3.73
N MET A 47 -4.60 -10.37 -4.51
CA MET A 47 -4.43 -11.32 -5.61
C MET A 47 -4.49 -12.75 -5.06
N ASP A 48 -5.70 -13.26 -4.89
CA ASP A 48 -5.96 -14.67 -4.70
C ASP A 48 -5.38 -15.43 -5.89
N PHE A 49 -4.57 -16.46 -5.61
CA PHE A 49 -4.00 -17.36 -6.63
C PHE A 49 -5.06 -18.08 -7.48
N ASP A 50 -6.34 -17.92 -7.18
CA ASP A 50 -7.48 -18.54 -7.86
C ASP A 50 -7.66 -18.03 -9.30
N ASP A 51 -7.24 -16.78 -9.61
CA ASP A 51 -7.31 -16.24 -10.97
C ASP A 51 -6.25 -16.85 -11.92
N CYS A 52 -5.26 -17.58 -11.37
CA CYS A 52 -4.27 -18.32 -12.15
C CYS A 52 -4.63 -19.81 -12.33
N LEU A 53 -5.54 -20.35 -11.51
CA LEU A 53 -6.02 -21.74 -11.62
C LEU A 53 -7.33 -21.87 -12.43
N GLY A 54 -8.01 -20.75 -12.73
CA GLY A 54 -9.25 -20.65 -13.52
C GLY A 54 -9.13 -20.76 -15.04
N GLY A 55 -8.01 -21.22 -15.61
CA GLY A 55 -7.97 -21.74 -16.98
C GLY A 55 -7.57 -20.81 -18.13
N ALA A 56 -6.87 -19.69 -17.88
CA ALA A 56 -6.33 -18.82 -18.94
C ALA A 56 -4.84 -19.06 -19.30
N CYS A 57 -4.14 -19.97 -18.62
CA CYS A 57 -2.84 -20.49 -19.08
C CYS A 57 -3.02 -21.77 -19.90
N LYS A 58 -3.60 -21.65 -21.10
CA LYS A 58 -3.45 -22.67 -22.15
C LYS A 58 -2.23 -22.28 -23.00
N LEU A 59 -1.11 -22.97 -22.72
CA LEU A 59 -0.09 -23.28 -23.73
C LEU A 59 -0.73 -24.06 -24.89
#